data_AF-A0ABD1ERF7-F1
#
_entry.id   AF-A0ABD1ERF7-F1
#
_cell.length_a   1.000
_cell.length_b   1.000
_cell.length_c   1.000
_cell.angle_alpha   90.00
_cell.angle_beta   90.00
_cell.angle_gamma   90.00
#
_symmetry.space_group_name_H-M   'P 1'
#
loop_
_entity.id
_entity.type
_entity.pdbx_description
1 polymer ?
#
loop_
_entity_poly.entity_id
_entity_poly.type
_entity_poly.pdbx_seq_one_letter_code
_entity_poly.pdbx_strand_id
1 'polypeptide(L)'
;MSLNQKSERNHQKTHQPQQKCRSRIDQLAIPSRRLILALYQEHSEHLPKEKVEKLKVLLQELYAMTPEETEKYFEYLRQQSDEVAKRKNMKFLLRKLLKRKKRTKQVTRAYAFVKKLLIDGMTYATKHPLPPFVSVRLRNLSNIILEQICDLKNVKIPIRDNPDSVGHFLIQVADWMAIAVEQLYYVVQLKKNEELDAIENKTRENTKKLDEQKDGKDGEEKGQWQTGEDDEEAAILSEALLVSEME
;
A
#
# COMPACT_ATOMS: atom_id res chain seq x y z
N MET A 1 -9.58 61.58 40.82
CA MET A 1 -9.61 60.50 39.82
C MET A 1 -10.23 61.04 38.54
N SER A 2 -9.72 60.90 37.33
CA SER A 2 -8.40 60.62 36.78
C SER A 2 -8.46 61.12 35.34
N LEU A 3 -7.41 61.85 34.94
CA LEU A 3 -7.18 62.51 33.65
C LEU A 3 -7.50 61.61 32.45
N ASN A 4 -8.28 62.14 31.50
CA ASN A 4 -8.50 61.54 30.18
C ASN A 4 -7.65 62.28 29.15
N GLN A 5 -6.34 61.97 29.11
CA GLN A 5 -5.44 62.46 28.07
C GLN A 5 -5.59 61.61 26.81
N LYS A 6 -6.40 62.09 25.85
CA LYS A 6 -6.31 61.64 24.46
C LYS A 6 -5.01 62.17 23.87
N SER A 7 -4.01 61.29 23.78
CA SER A 7 -2.78 61.49 23.03
C SER A 7 -3.10 61.67 21.54
N GLU A 8 -3.13 62.92 21.08
CA GLU A 8 -3.06 63.27 19.68
C GLU A 8 -1.65 62.97 19.16
N ARG A 9 -1.48 61.85 18.47
CA ARG A 9 -0.24 61.53 17.75
C ARG A 9 -0.16 62.40 16.50
N ASN A 10 0.43 63.58 16.65
CA ASN A 10 0.88 64.41 15.53
C ASN A 10 1.94 63.63 14.73
N HIS A 11 1.52 62.96 13.66
CA HIS A 11 2.44 62.45 12.64
C HIS A 11 2.89 63.62 11.77
N GLN A 12 3.95 64.30 12.21
CA GLN A 12 4.72 65.17 11.34
C GLN A 12 5.32 64.31 10.22
N LYS A 13 4.57 64.19 9.12
CA LYS A 13 5.10 63.69 7.85
C LYS A 13 6.13 64.71 7.39
N THR A 14 7.40 64.39 7.60
CA THR A 14 8.50 65.05 6.91
C THR A 14 8.25 64.86 5.41
N HIS A 15 7.76 65.91 4.75
CA HIS A 15 7.71 65.99 3.30
C HIS A 15 9.15 66.00 2.81
N GLN A 16 9.70 64.81 2.54
CA GLN A 16 10.88 64.70 1.72
C GLN A 16 10.55 65.35 0.37
N PRO A 17 11.41 66.24 -0.16
CA PRO A 17 11.17 66.85 -1.45
C PRO A 17 11.00 65.73 -2.48
N GLN A 18 9.87 65.75 -3.20
CA GLN A 18 9.56 64.78 -4.24
C GLN A 18 10.71 64.81 -5.26
N GLN A 19 11.57 63.79 -5.23
CA GLN A 19 12.59 63.61 -6.25
C GLN A 19 11.87 63.49 -7.58
N LYS A 20 12.13 64.43 -8.51
CA LYS A 20 11.66 64.34 -9.88
C LYS A 20 11.99 62.95 -10.42
N CYS A 21 10.97 62.17 -10.74
CA CYS A 21 11.14 60.84 -11.32
C CYS A 21 11.95 60.97 -12.61
N ARG A 22 13.18 60.45 -12.61
CA ARG A 22 14.02 60.37 -13.81
C ARG A 22 13.34 59.48 -14.85
N SER A 23 13.46 59.81 -16.14
CA SER A 23 12.91 58.97 -17.20
C SER A 23 13.54 57.57 -17.14
N ARG A 24 12.85 56.53 -17.64
CA ARG A 24 13.39 55.16 -17.68
C ARG A 24 14.70 55.09 -18.47
N ILE A 25 14.84 55.92 -19.50
CA ILE A 25 16.06 56.05 -20.30
C ILE A 25 17.18 56.62 -19.43
N ASP A 26 16.94 57.68 -18.68
CA ASP A 26 17.93 58.26 -17.76
C ASP A 26 18.35 57.28 -16.65
N GLN A 27 17.44 56.41 -16.20
CA GLN A 27 17.77 55.38 -15.21
C GLN A 27 18.64 54.27 -15.80
N LEU A 28 18.38 53.85 -17.03
CA LEU A 28 19.17 52.84 -17.74
C LEU A 28 20.52 53.38 -18.23
N ALA A 29 20.61 54.69 -18.48
CA ALA A 29 21.84 55.37 -18.86
C ALA A 29 22.83 55.52 -17.70
N ILE A 30 22.39 55.37 -16.43
CA ILE A 30 23.29 55.36 -15.28
C ILE A 30 24.00 53.99 -15.24
N PRO A 31 25.32 53.95 -15.47
CA PRO A 31 26.04 52.69 -15.39
C PRO A 31 26.01 52.13 -13.98
N SER A 32 25.95 50.81 -13.86
CA SER A 32 25.98 50.16 -12.55
C SER A 32 27.31 50.43 -11.84
N ARG A 33 27.29 50.62 -10.52
CA ARG A 33 28.52 50.88 -9.73
C ARG A 33 29.61 49.82 -9.94
N ARG A 34 29.19 48.56 -10.12
CA ARG A 34 30.11 47.44 -10.43
C ARG A 34 30.75 47.57 -11.81
N LEU A 35 29.98 48.02 -12.80
CA LEU A 35 30.48 48.25 -14.15
C LEU A 35 31.49 49.41 -14.18
N ILE A 36 31.21 50.50 -13.47
CA ILE A 36 32.15 51.62 -13.33
C ILE A 36 33.46 51.15 -12.68
N LEU A 37 33.38 50.34 -11.62
CA LEU A 37 34.54 49.80 -10.93
C LEU A 37 35.35 48.85 -11.83
N ALA A 38 34.68 47.98 -12.58
CA ALA A 38 35.31 47.06 -13.52
C ALA A 38 36.04 47.83 -14.64
N LEU A 39 35.37 48.80 -15.26
CA LEU A 39 35.97 49.68 -16.28
C LEU A 39 37.17 50.45 -15.74
N TYR A 40 37.10 50.92 -14.49
CA TYR A 40 38.23 51.59 -13.83
C TYR A 40 39.43 50.65 -13.62
N GLN A 41 39.19 49.40 -13.23
CA GLN A 41 40.25 48.41 -13.06
C GLN A 41 40.88 48.03 -14.40
N GLU A 42 40.05 47.80 -15.42
CA GLU A 42 40.46 47.36 -16.76
C GLU A 42 41.21 48.45 -17.54
N HIS A 43 40.83 49.72 -17.39
CA HIS A 43 41.46 50.85 -18.08
C HIS A 43 42.36 51.71 -17.19
N SER A 44 42.77 51.18 -16.03
CA SER A 44 43.66 51.89 -15.09
C SER A 44 45.02 52.24 -15.68
N GLU A 45 45.47 51.49 -16.69
CA GLU A 45 46.75 51.67 -17.39
C GLU A 45 46.84 52.97 -18.21
N HIS A 46 45.69 53.51 -18.65
CA HIS A 46 45.65 54.74 -19.45
C HIS A 46 45.82 56.00 -18.60
N LEU A 47 45.74 55.90 -17.28
CA LEU A 47 45.95 57.01 -16.36
C LEU A 47 47.38 56.98 -15.79
N PRO A 48 48.03 58.15 -15.60
CA PRO A 48 49.31 58.21 -14.91
C PRO A 48 49.17 57.66 -13.48
N LYS A 49 50.10 56.80 -13.07
CA LYS A 49 50.07 56.06 -11.78
C LYS A 49 49.83 56.96 -10.57
N GLU A 50 50.42 58.15 -10.57
CA GLU A 50 50.24 59.15 -9.52
C GLU A 50 48.77 59.59 -9.34
N LYS A 51 48.00 59.66 -10.42
CA LYS A 51 46.58 60.05 -10.36
C LYS A 51 45.71 58.89 -9.90
N VAL A 52 46.05 57.66 -10.29
CA VAL A 52 45.37 56.43 -9.84
C VAL A 52 45.51 56.26 -8.33
N GLU A 53 46.72 56.47 -7.80
CA GLU A 53 46.98 56.40 -6.36
C GLU A 53 46.24 57.50 -5.59
N LYS A 54 46.25 58.75 -6.09
CA LYS A 54 45.46 59.83 -5.50
C LYS A 54 43.96 59.51 -5.51
N LEU A 55 43.44 58.97 -6.61
CA LEU A 55 42.03 58.59 -6.70
C LEU A 55 41.68 57.48 -5.71
N LYS A 56 42.58 56.49 -5.55
CA LYS A 56 42.42 55.39 -4.60
C LYS A 56 42.40 55.90 -3.16
N VAL A 57 43.32 56.79 -2.79
CA VAL A 57 43.37 57.40 -1.45
C VAL A 57 42.10 58.21 -1.20
N LEU A 58 41.68 59.05 -2.16
CA LEU A 58 40.48 59.87 -2.04
C LEU A 58 39.22 59.00 -1.92
N LEU A 59 39.11 57.91 -2.70
CA LEU A 59 38.03 56.94 -2.55
C LEU A 59 38.07 56.25 -1.18
N GLN A 60 39.27 55.88 -0.71
CA GLN A 60 39.44 55.21 0.56
C GLN A 60 39.06 56.15 1.72
N GLU A 61 39.34 57.44 1.62
CA GLU A 61 38.87 58.46 2.58
C GLU A 61 37.35 58.67 2.51
N LEU A 62 36.78 58.72 1.31
CA LEU A 62 35.33 58.93 1.10
C LEU A 62 34.47 57.73 1.56
N TYR A 63 35.02 56.53 1.48
CA TYR A 63 34.33 55.27 1.81
C TYR A 63 34.90 54.58 3.05
N ALA A 64 35.89 55.16 3.73
CA ALA A 64 36.35 54.68 5.03
C ALA A 64 35.21 54.84 6.02
N MET A 65 34.52 53.74 6.28
CA MET A 65 33.58 53.64 7.40
C MET A 65 34.37 53.60 8.69
N THR A 66 33.85 54.25 9.72
CA THR A 66 34.35 54.05 11.08
C THR A 66 34.06 52.59 11.51
N PRO A 67 34.85 52.02 12.44
CA PRO A 67 34.63 50.64 12.89
C PRO A 67 33.19 50.44 13.43
N GLU A 68 32.63 51.43 14.11
CA GLU A 68 31.25 51.39 14.63
C GLU A 68 30.18 51.34 13.51
N GLU A 69 30.37 52.09 12.42
CA GLU A 69 29.47 52.06 11.27
C GLU A 69 29.56 50.72 10.52
N THR A 70 30.77 50.15 10.48
CA THR A 70 31.05 48.88 9.84
C THR A 70 30.36 47.73 10.57
N GLU A 71 30.38 47.73 11.90
CA GLU A 71 29.67 46.76 12.73
C GLU A 71 28.16 46.84 12.49
N LYS A 72 27.56 48.03 12.55
CA LYS A 72 26.13 48.26 12.27
C LYS A 72 25.73 47.78 10.87
N TYR A 73 26.60 48.00 9.88
CA TYR A 73 26.36 47.52 8.52
C TYR A 73 26.35 46.00 8.43
N PHE A 74 27.30 45.32 9.08
CA PHE A 74 27.33 43.85 9.10
C PHE A 74 26.15 43.25 9.87
N GLU A 75 25.70 43.89 10.96
CA GLU A 75 24.49 43.48 11.66
C GLU A 75 23.26 43.61 10.77
N TYR A 76 23.11 44.72 10.03
CA TYR A 76 22.03 44.89 9.07
C TYR A 76 22.05 43.82 7.97
N LEU A 77 23.22 43.48 7.43
CA LEU A 77 23.36 42.42 6.44
C LEU A 77 22.98 41.05 7.01
N ARG A 78 23.36 40.75 8.26
CA ARG A 78 22.94 39.51 8.94
C ARG A 78 21.43 39.45 9.08
N GLN A 79 20.80 40.53 9.56
CA GLN A 79 19.34 40.61 9.69
C GLN A 79 18.63 40.42 8.34
N GLN A 80 19.10 41.07 7.28
CA GLN A 80 18.56 40.87 5.93
C GLN A 80 18.69 39.41 5.48
N SER A 81 19.85 38.78 5.73
CA SER A 81 20.08 37.40 5.34
C SER A 81 19.13 36.44 6.08
N ASP A 82 18.91 36.67 7.38
CA ASP A 82 18.00 35.89 8.21
C ASP A 82 16.54 36.05 7.78
N GLU A 83 16.11 37.26 7.44
CA GLU A 83 14.78 37.50 6.89
C GLU A 83 14.57 36.76 5.58
N VAL A 84 15.55 36.79 4.68
CA VAL A 84 15.48 36.07 3.40
C VAL A 84 15.42 34.56 3.65
N ALA A 85 16.21 34.03 4.59
CA ALA A 85 16.18 32.62 4.98
C ALA A 85 14.81 32.22 5.55
N LYS A 86 14.23 33.03 6.44
CA LYS A 86 12.88 32.83 7.00
C LYS A 86 11.82 32.78 5.90
N ARG A 87 11.86 33.72 4.95
CA ARG A 87 10.93 33.75 3.79
C ARG A 87 11.07 32.51 2.92
N LYS A 88 12.30 32.04 2.66
CA LYS A 88 12.57 30.81 1.90
C LYS A 88 12.00 29.57 2.61
N ASN A 89 12.23 29.45 3.93
CA ASN A 89 11.74 28.34 4.73
C ASN A 89 10.21 28.29 4.77
N MET A 90 9.56 29.44 4.96
CA MET A 90 8.10 29.55 4.94
C MET A 90 7.52 29.12 3.58
N LYS A 91 8.11 29.61 2.48
CA LYS A 91 7.71 29.21 1.13
C LYS A 91 7.86 27.70 0.89
N PHE A 92 8.93 27.11 1.40
CA PHE A 92 9.17 25.67 1.32
C PHE A 92 8.11 24.87 2.10
N LEU A 93 7.81 25.27 3.33
CA LEU A 93 6.77 24.65 4.16
C LEU A 93 5.39 24.70 3.49
N LEU A 94 5.00 25.88 2.98
CA LEU A 94 3.74 26.06 2.23
C LEU A 94 3.65 25.14 1.01
N ARG A 95 4.73 25.03 0.22
CA ARG A 95 4.79 24.11 -0.92
C ARG A 95 4.63 22.65 -0.48
N LYS A 96 5.27 22.24 0.61
CA LYS A 96 5.16 20.89 1.17
C LYS A 96 3.74 20.58 1.61
N LEU A 97 3.07 21.52 2.31
CA LEU A 97 1.68 21.39 2.73
C LEU A 97 0.72 21.27 1.53
N LEU A 98 0.89 22.12 0.51
CA LEU A 98 0.09 22.04 -0.72
C LEU A 98 0.28 20.71 -1.45
N LYS A 99 1.52 20.21 -1.55
CA LYS A 99 1.81 18.91 -2.16
C LYS A 99 1.14 17.77 -1.38
N ARG A 100 1.17 17.81 -0.04
CA ARG A 100 0.49 16.83 0.82
C ARG A 100 -1.02 16.87 0.60
N LYS A 101 -1.63 18.06 0.59
CA LYS A 101 -3.07 18.24 0.34
C LYS A 101 -3.51 17.77 -1.05
N LYS A 102 -2.68 17.99 -2.08
CA LYS A 102 -2.93 17.47 -3.43
C LYS A 102 -2.89 15.95 -3.47
N ARG A 103 -1.88 15.33 -2.84
CA ARG A 103 -1.76 13.87 -2.75
C ARG A 103 -2.95 13.24 -2.03
N THR A 104 -3.35 13.76 -0.87
CA THR A 104 -4.51 13.22 -0.15
C THR A 104 -5.78 13.30 -0.99
N LYS A 105 -6.00 14.41 -1.71
CA LYS A 105 -7.13 14.56 -2.64
C LYS A 105 -7.09 13.58 -3.82
N GLN A 106 -5.92 13.25 -4.34
CA GLN A 106 -5.75 12.25 -5.40
C GLN A 106 -6.06 10.85 -4.87
N VAL A 107 -5.54 10.52 -3.69
CA VAL A 107 -5.77 9.23 -3.03
C VAL A 107 -7.26 9.02 -2.76
N THR A 108 -7.95 10.00 -2.19
CA THR A 108 -9.40 9.87 -1.92
C THR A 108 -10.21 9.70 -3.20
N ARG A 109 -9.84 10.40 -4.29
CA ARG A 109 -10.46 10.22 -5.61
C ARG A 109 -10.20 8.82 -6.18
N ALA A 110 -8.98 8.31 -6.07
CA ALA A 110 -8.63 6.97 -6.53
C ALA A 110 -9.42 5.90 -5.76
N TYR A 111 -9.49 6.01 -4.43
CA TYR A 111 -10.32 5.10 -3.62
C TYR A 111 -11.80 5.17 -3.99
N ALA A 112 -12.35 6.36 -4.21
CA ALA A 112 -13.75 6.51 -4.64
C ALA A 112 -14.00 5.86 -6.01
N PHE A 113 -13.06 6.00 -6.95
CA PHE A 113 -13.13 5.37 -8.26
C PHE A 113 -13.07 3.84 -8.17
N VAL A 114 -12.10 3.29 -7.44
CA VAL A 114 -11.97 1.83 -7.22
C VAL A 114 -13.20 1.28 -6.53
N LYS A 115 -13.70 1.97 -5.49
CA LYS A 115 -14.93 1.58 -4.80
C LYS A 115 -16.12 1.52 -5.76
N LYS A 116 -16.29 2.54 -6.60
CA LYS A 116 -17.36 2.56 -7.61
C LYS A 116 -17.21 1.38 -8.58
N LEU A 117 -16.01 1.16 -9.11
CA LEU A 117 -15.75 0.07 -10.05
C LEU A 117 -15.98 -1.31 -9.42
N LEU A 118 -15.66 -1.50 -8.14
CA LEU A 118 -15.97 -2.73 -7.42
C LEU A 118 -17.48 -2.92 -7.21
N ILE A 119 -18.20 -1.87 -6.85
CA ILE A 119 -19.66 -1.93 -6.71
C ILE A 119 -20.30 -2.24 -8.06
N ASP A 120 -19.89 -1.56 -9.12
CA ASP A 120 -20.37 -1.77 -10.49
C ASP A 120 -20.02 -3.19 -10.97
N GLY A 121 -18.81 -3.67 -10.69
CA GLY A 121 -18.36 -5.03 -11.00
C GLY A 121 -19.14 -6.11 -10.24
N MET A 122 -19.37 -5.93 -8.94
CA MET A 122 -20.17 -6.87 -8.14
C MET A 122 -21.63 -6.87 -8.56
N THR A 123 -22.23 -5.70 -8.81
CA THR A 123 -23.61 -5.59 -9.30
C THR A 123 -23.77 -6.14 -10.71
N TYR A 124 -22.73 -6.10 -11.54
CA TYR A 124 -22.72 -6.75 -12.84
C TYR A 124 -22.64 -8.28 -12.69
N ALA A 125 -21.74 -8.79 -11.86
CA ALA A 125 -21.58 -10.22 -11.61
C ALA A 125 -22.83 -10.86 -10.99
N THR A 126 -23.58 -10.14 -10.15
CA THR A 126 -24.85 -10.66 -9.61
C THR A 126 -25.97 -10.69 -10.66
N LYS A 127 -25.98 -9.78 -11.62
CA LYS A 127 -26.97 -9.76 -12.72
C LYS A 127 -26.64 -10.77 -13.82
N HIS A 128 -25.36 -11.01 -14.05
CA HIS A 128 -24.85 -11.94 -15.05
C HIS A 128 -24.01 -13.00 -14.33
N PRO A 129 -24.63 -14.08 -13.82
CA PRO A 129 -23.88 -15.16 -13.20
C PRO A 129 -22.89 -15.68 -14.24
N LEU A 130 -21.60 -15.55 -13.94
CA LEU A 130 -20.56 -16.09 -14.78
C LEU A 130 -20.77 -17.60 -14.88
N PRO A 131 -20.54 -18.22 -16.07
CA PRO A 131 -20.49 -19.67 -16.14
C PRO A 131 -19.45 -20.13 -15.11
N PRO A 132 -19.77 -21.18 -14.33
CA PRO A 132 -18.94 -21.56 -13.20
C PRO A 132 -17.51 -21.83 -13.68
N PHE A 133 -16.52 -21.33 -12.94
CA PHE A 133 -15.11 -21.66 -13.22
C PHE A 133 -14.89 -23.13 -12.88
N VAL A 134 -14.98 -23.97 -13.91
CA VAL A 134 -14.86 -25.41 -13.79
C VAL A 134 -13.38 -25.76 -13.61
N SER A 135 -13.00 -26.25 -12.41
CA SER A 135 -11.66 -26.82 -12.19
C SER A 135 -11.40 -27.99 -13.14
N VAL A 136 -10.14 -28.38 -13.38
CA VAL A 136 -9.82 -29.51 -14.28
C VAL A 136 -10.58 -30.79 -13.86
N ARG A 137 -10.71 -31.03 -12.55
CA ARG A 137 -11.50 -32.14 -12.01
C ARG A 137 -12.98 -32.03 -12.35
N LEU A 138 -13.60 -30.89 -12.07
CA LEU A 138 -15.00 -30.63 -12.39
C LEU A 138 -15.26 -30.71 -13.91
N ARG A 139 -14.25 -30.39 -14.73
CA ARG A 139 -14.36 -30.43 -16.19
C ARG A 139 -14.38 -31.87 -16.67
N ASN A 140 -13.58 -32.74 -16.07
CA ASN A 140 -13.64 -34.18 -16.33
C ASN A 140 -14.99 -34.76 -15.89
N LEU A 141 -15.47 -34.42 -14.69
CA LEU A 141 -16.79 -34.84 -14.20
C LEU A 141 -17.92 -34.35 -15.11
N SER A 142 -17.86 -33.09 -15.53
CA SER A 142 -18.80 -32.48 -16.46
C SER A 142 -18.76 -33.13 -17.83
N ASN A 143 -17.58 -33.52 -18.34
CA ASN A 143 -17.46 -34.25 -19.60
C ASN A 143 -18.11 -35.63 -19.53
N ILE A 144 -17.91 -36.37 -18.43
CA ILE A 144 -18.58 -37.65 -18.19
C ILE A 144 -20.10 -37.46 -18.16
N ILE A 145 -20.58 -36.47 -17.41
CA ILE A 145 -22.01 -36.16 -17.33
C ILE A 145 -22.56 -35.74 -18.70
N LEU A 146 -21.83 -34.92 -19.45
CA LEU A 146 -22.21 -34.46 -20.77
C LEU A 146 -22.33 -35.62 -21.76
N GLU A 147 -21.39 -36.56 -21.74
CA GLU A 147 -21.43 -37.78 -22.53
C GLU A 147 -22.71 -38.56 -22.25
N GLN A 148 -23.04 -38.79 -20.97
CA GLN A 148 -24.27 -39.48 -20.58
C GLN A 148 -25.55 -38.77 -21.03
N ILE A 149 -25.61 -37.43 -20.93
CA ILE A 149 -26.78 -36.66 -21.42
C ILE A 149 -26.91 -36.77 -22.94
N CYS A 150 -25.77 -36.70 -23.64
CA CYS A 150 -25.74 -36.79 -25.09
C CYS A 150 -26.18 -38.17 -25.59
N ASP A 151 -25.73 -39.23 -24.91
CA ASP A 151 -26.16 -40.61 -25.16
C ASP A 151 -27.67 -40.77 -24.96
N LEU A 152 -28.22 -40.26 -23.85
CA LEU A 152 -29.66 -40.32 -23.56
C LEU A 152 -30.51 -39.56 -24.59
N LYS A 153 -29.96 -38.48 -25.17
CA LYS A 153 -30.65 -37.66 -26.17
C LYS A 153 -30.33 -38.07 -27.61
N ASN A 154 -29.44 -39.04 -27.82
CA ASN A 154 -28.88 -39.42 -29.13
C ASN A 154 -28.34 -38.21 -29.92
N VAL A 155 -27.66 -37.28 -29.23
CA VAL A 155 -27.06 -36.08 -29.83
C VAL A 155 -25.54 -36.23 -29.85
N LYS A 156 -24.87 -35.69 -30.86
CA LYS A 156 -23.40 -35.69 -30.92
C LYS A 156 -22.82 -34.84 -29.79
N ILE A 157 -21.76 -35.33 -29.14
CA ILE A 157 -21.09 -34.63 -28.05
C ILE A 157 -20.53 -33.28 -28.56
N PRO A 158 -20.96 -32.15 -28.00
CA PRO A 158 -20.52 -30.84 -28.46
C PRO A 158 -19.08 -30.55 -28.02
N ILE A 159 -18.29 -29.96 -28.93
CA ILE A 159 -16.92 -29.54 -28.65
C ILE A 159 -16.96 -28.21 -27.87
N ARG A 160 -16.25 -28.16 -26.73
CA ARG A 160 -16.25 -27.02 -25.81
C ARG A 160 -15.68 -25.73 -26.42
N ASP A 161 -14.77 -25.84 -27.37
CA ASP A 161 -14.07 -24.69 -27.98
C ASP A 161 -14.94 -23.96 -29.02
N ASN A 162 -15.86 -24.66 -29.68
CA ASN A 162 -16.80 -24.09 -30.66
C ASN A 162 -18.18 -24.76 -30.53
N PRO A 163 -18.97 -24.44 -29.49
CA PRO A 163 -20.26 -25.05 -29.30
C PRO A 163 -21.36 -24.39 -30.14
N ASP A 164 -22.23 -25.21 -30.74
CA ASP A 164 -23.53 -24.76 -31.24
C ASP A 164 -24.41 -24.25 -30.07
N SER A 165 -25.47 -23.49 -30.37
CA SER A 165 -26.36 -22.93 -29.33
C SER A 165 -26.95 -24.00 -28.40
N VAL A 166 -27.33 -25.16 -28.95
CA VAL A 166 -27.78 -26.33 -28.18
C VAL A 166 -26.62 -26.96 -27.41
N GLY A 167 -25.43 -27.01 -28.03
CA GLY A 167 -24.22 -27.50 -27.38
C GLY A 167 -23.86 -26.67 -26.14
N HIS A 168 -23.97 -25.34 -26.23
CA HIS A 168 -23.69 -24.43 -25.12
C HIS A 168 -24.65 -24.65 -23.95
N PHE A 169 -25.92 -24.90 -24.23
CA PHE A 169 -26.90 -25.24 -23.18
C PHE A 169 -26.56 -26.57 -22.51
N LEU A 170 -26.28 -27.64 -23.27
CA LEU A 170 -25.93 -28.95 -22.73
C LEU A 170 -24.65 -28.90 -21.88
N ILE A 171 -23.64 -28.18 -22.37
CA ILE A 171 -22.39 -27.89 -21.67
C ILE A 171 -22.66 -27.23 -20.32
N GLN A 172 -23.47 -26.16 -20.30
CA GLN A 172 -23.81 -25.48 -19.06
C GLN A 172 -24.55 -26.39 -18.09
N VAL A 173 -25.56 -27.13 -18.56
CA VAL A 173 -26.32 -28.06 -17.70
C VAL A 173 -25.40 -29.12 -17.10
N ALA A 174 -24.47 -29.67 -17.88
CA ALA A 174 -23.48 -30.62 -17.39
C ALA A 174 -22.55 -29.99 -16.34
N ASP A 175 -22.10 -28.75 -16.54
CA ASP A 175 -21.26 -28.03 -15.57
C ASP A 175 -21.99 -27.77 -14.24
N TRP A 176 -23.27 -27.37 -14.31
CA TRP A 176 -24.10 -27.18 -13.11
C TRP A 176 -24.33 -28.49 -12.34
N MET A 177 -24.58 -29.58 -13.06
CA MET A 177 -24.73 -30.90 -12.42
C MET A 177 -23.42 -31.40 -11.81
N ALA A 178 -22.28 -31.19 -12.48
CA ALA A 178 -20.97 -31.54 -11.95
C ALA A 178 -20.71 -30.86 -10.59
N ILE A 179 -21.06 -29.57 -10.48
CA ILE A 179 -20.93 -28.82 -9.22
C ILE A 179 -21.88 -29.35 -8.15
N ALA A 180 -23.12 -29.66 -8.51
CA ALA A 180 -24.09 -30.21 -7.56
C ALA A 180 -23.64 -31.58 -7.01
N VAL A 181 -23.11 -32.45 -7.87
CA VAL A 181 -22.56 -33.76 -7.48
C VAL A 181 -21.35 -33.58 -6.57
N GLU A 182 -20.44 -32.67 -6.90
CA GLU A 182 -19.26 -32.39 -6.07
C GLU A 182 -19.67 -31.86 -4.69
N GLN A 183 -20.62 -30.92 -4.63
CA GLN A 183 -21.15 -30.40 -3.36
C GLN A 183 -21.82 -31.49 -2.53
N LEU A 184 -22.63 -32.34 -3.16
CA LEU A 184 -23.29 -33.46 -2.49
C LEU A 184 -22.25 -34.45 -1.93
N TYR A 185 -21.24 -34.78 -2.73
CA TYR A 185 -20.14 -35.63 -2.31
C TYR A 185 -19.41 -35.04 -1.09
N TYR A 186 -19.10 -33.74 -1.11
CA TYR A 186 -18.48 -33.07 0.04
C TYR A 186 -19.35 -33.11 1.30
N VAL A 187 -20.66 -32.84 1.18
CA VAL A 187 -21.58 -32.89 2.33
C VAL A 187 -21.66 -34.29 2.92
N VAL A 188 -21.72 -35.32 2.07
CA VAL A 188 -21.74 -36.71 2.53
C VAL A 188 -20.43 -37.10 3.20
N GLN A 189 -19.29 -36.71 2.63
CA GLN A 189 -17.98 -36.98 3.22
C GLN A 189 -17.79 -36.29 4.57
N LEU A 190 -18.25 -35.05 4.73
CA LEU A 190 -18.22 -34.35 6.01
C LEU A 190 -19.00 -35.11 7.09
N LYS A 191 -20.22 -35.55 6.77
CA LYS A 191 -21.04 -36.35 7.71
C LYS A 191 -20.37 -37.67 8.09
N LYS A 192 -19.80 -38.38 7.11
CA LYS A 192 -19.07 -39.63 7.38
C LYS A 192 -17.87 -39.42 8.28
N ASN A 193 -17.14 -38.32 8.10
CA ASN A 193 -15.99 -38.00 8.95
C ASN A 193 -16.45 -37.70 10.38
N GLU A 194 -17.54 -36.93 10.56
CA GLU A 194 -18.12 -36.68 11.88
C GLU A 194 -18.58 -37.98 12.58
N GLU A 195 -19.17 -38.91 11.83
CA GLU A 195 -19.57 -40.22 12.33
C GLU A 195 -18.37 -41.08 12.72
N LEU A 196 -17.30 -41.08 11.91
CA LEU A 196 -16.05 -41.79 12.21
C LEU A 196 -15.38 -41.23 13.48
N ASP A 197 -15.31 -39.90 13.62
CA ASP A 197 -14.75 -39.26 14.82
C ASP A 197 -15.57 -39.60 16.08
N ALA A 198 -16.90 -39.69 15.96
CA ALA A 198 -17.77 -40.08 17.06
C ALA A 198 -17.59 -41.57 17.44
N ILE A 199 -17.34 -42.45 16.47
CA ILE A 199 -17.06 -43.86 16.71
C ILE A 199 -15.67 -44.02 17.36
N GLU A 200 -14.66 -43.30 16.88
CA GLU A 200 -13.30 -43.33 17.42
C GLU A 200 -13.26 -42.83 18.87
N ASN A 201 -13.98 -41.76 19.18
CA ASN A 201 -14.07 -41.25 20.55
C ASN A 201 -14.76 -42.25 21.49
N LYS A 202 -15.82 -42.92 21.04
CA LYS A 202 -16.48 -43.98 21.82
C LYS A 202 -15.59 -45.19 22.05
N THR A 203 -14.81 -45.59 21.05
CA THR A 203 -13.84 -46.68 21.20
C THR A 203 -12.73 -46.30 22.18
N ARG A 204 -12.20 -45.07 22.10
CA ARG A 204 -11.21 -44.54 23.07
C ARG A 204 -11.76 -44.42 24.49
N GLU A 205 -13.03 -44.06 24.67
CA GLU A 205 -13.67 -44.03 25.99
C GLU A 205 -13.92 -45.44 26.53
N ASN A 206 -14.29 -46.38 25.68
CA ASN A 206 -14.50 -47.77 26.08
C ASN A 206 -13.17 -48.47 26.42
N THR A 207 -12.08 -48.21 25.71
CA THR A 207 -10.76 -48.73 26.07
C THR A 207 -10.29 -48.16 27.42
N LYS A 208 -10.47 -46.85 27.66
CA LYS A 208 -10.14 -46.24 28.96
C LYS A 208 -10.93 -46.86 30.11
N LYS A 209 -12.23 -47.13 29.93
CA LYS A 209 -13.06 -47.80 30.95
C LYS A 209 -12.65 -49.25 31.19
N LEU A 210 -12.17 -49.95 30.16
CA LEU A 210 -11.64 -51.31 30.28
C LEU A 210 -10.30 -51.34 31.01
N ASP A 211 -9.43 -50.35 30.78
CA ASP A 211 -8.16 -50.20 31.48
C ASP A 211 -8.39 -49.82 32.96
N GLU A 212 -9.32 -48.91 33.24
CA GLU A 212 -9.73 -48.55 34.62
C GLU A 212 -10.39 -49.73 35.38
N GLN A 213 -11.05 -50.67 34.68
CA GLN A 213 -11.60 -51.88 35.29
C GLN A 213 -10.54 -52.97 35.55
N LYS A 214 -9.44 -52.99 34.80
CA LYS A 214 -8.31 -53.90 35.07
C LYS A 214 -7.52 -53.45 36.30
N ASP A 215 -7.25 -52.15 36.44
CA ASP A 215 -6.56 -51.60 37.61
C ASP A 215 -7.37 -51.71 38.92
N GLY A 216 -8.69 -51.93 38.84
CA GLY A 216 -9.56 -52.19 39.99
C GLY A 216 -9.69 -53.67 40.41
N LYS A 217 -9.12 -54.61 39.65
CA LYS A 217 -9.22 -56.06 39.91
C LYS A 217 -7.90 -56.75 40.27
N ASP A 218 -6.77 -56.04 40.26
CA ASP A 218 -5.46 -56.58 40.63
C ASP A 218 -5.17 -56.49 42.14
N GLY A 219 -6.23 -56.53 42.97
CA GLY A 219 -6.15 -56.48 44.44
C GLY A 219 -6.33 -57.82 45.15
N GLU A 220 -6.80 -58.89 44.49
CA GLU A 220 -7.01 -60.20 45.12
C GLU A 220 -6.98 -61.32 44.06
N GLU A 221 -5.80 -61.91 43.85
CA GLU A 221 -5.54 -63.36 43.91
C GLU A 221 -4.15 -63.67 43.34
N LYS A 222 -3.22 -63.98 44.25
CA LYS A 222 -2.03 -64.77 43.92
C LYS A 222 -2.46 -66.23 43.78
N GLY A 223 -2.26 -66.83 42.62
CA GLY A 223 -2.30 -68.29 42.55
C GLY A 223 -2.35 -68.89 41.15
N GLN A 224 -1.22 -69.49 40.77
CA GLN A 224 -1.14 -70.71 39.97
C GLN A 224 -1.00 -70.57 38.44
N TRP A 225 0.17 -71.01 37.99
CA TRP A 225 0.58 -71.20 36.60
C TRP A 225 -0.29 -72.23 35.89
N GLN A 226 -0.65 -71.96 34.63
CA GLN A 226 -0.67 -72.98 33.58
C GLN A 226 -0.48 -72.36 32.20
N THR A 227 0.49 -72.95 31.51
CA THR A 227 0.97 -72.72 30.15
C THR A 227 0.00 -73.28 29.11
N GLY A 228 -0.19 -72.57 27.98
CA GLY A 228 -0.72 -73.15 26.75
C GLY A 228 -1.47 -72.16 25.85
N GLU A 229 -1.08 -72.14 24.57
CA GLU A 229 -1.86 -71.62 23.41
C GLU A 229 -1.71 -70.13 23.05
N ASP A 230 -0.48 -69.67 22.81
CA ASP A 230 -0.19 -68.39 22.13
C ASP A 230 0.13 -68.56 20.62
N ASP A 231 -0.05 -69.74 20.02
CA ASP A 231 0.39 -70.00 18.64
C ASP A 231 -0.73 -70.01 17.57
N GLU A 232 -2.01 -69.87 17.92
CA GLU A 232 -3.11 -69.91 16.94
C GLU A 232 -3.61 -68.53 16.48
N GLU A 233 -3.54 -67.48 17.30
CA GLU A 233 -4.05 -66.15 16.92
C GLU A 233 -3.10 -65.37 15.99
N ALA A 234 -1.80 -65.65 16.02
CA ALA A 234 -0.82 -65.03 15.12
C ALA A 234 -0.92 -65.55 13.66
N ALA A 235 -1.43 -66.78 13.47
CA ALA A 235 -1.66 -67.34 12.14
C ALA A 235 -2.88 -66.70 11.44
N ILE A 236 -3.95 -66.41 12.19
CA ILE A 236 -5.18 -65.83 11.64
C ILE A 236 -4.98 -64.37 11.21
N LEU A 237 -4.13 -63.62 11.92
CA LEU A 237 -3.81 -62.23 11.57
C LEU A 237 -2.85 -62.10 10.38
N SER A 238 -2.01 -63.10 10.12
CA SER A 238 -1.12 -63.09 8.95
C SER A 238 -1.81 -63.53 7.66
N GLU A 239 -2.81 -64.42 7.73
CA GLU A 239 -3.61 -64.82 6.56
C GLU A 239 -4.59 -63.73 6.10
N ALA A 240 -5.17 -62.96 7.04
CA ALA A 240 -6.06 -61.85 6.71
C ALA A 240 -5.34 -60.65 6.04
N LEU A 241 -4.04 -60.51 6.27
CA LEU A 241 -3.25 -59.39 5.73
C LEU A 241 -2.75 -59.66 4.31
N LEU A 242 -2.62 -60.92 3.90
CA LEU A 242 -2.23 -61.32 2.53
C LEU A 242 -3.38 -61.26 1.51
N VAL A 243 -4.63 -61.27 1.97
CA VAL A 243 -5.80 -61.19 1.06
C VAL A 243 -6.12 -59.75 0.64
N SER A 244 -5.63 -58.74 1.37
CA SER A 244 -5.91 -57.32 1.06
C SER A 244 -4.93 -56.67 0.07
N GLU A 245 -3.89 -57.37 -0.40
CA GLU A 245 -2.91 -56.84 -1.37
C GLU A 245 -3.11 -57.40 -2.80
N MET A 246 -4.16 -58.16 -3.09
CA MET A 246 -4.42 -58.74 -4.43
C MET A 246 -5.80 -58.44 -5.06
N GLU A 247 -6.48 -57.37 -4.64
CA GLU A 247 -7.61 -56.77 -5.40
C GLU A 247 -7.38 -55.27 -5.63
#